data_AF-A0A0H5DUH1-F1
#
_entry.id   AF-A0A0H5DUH1-F1
#
_cell.length_a   1.000
_cell.length_b   1.000
_cell.length_c   1.000
_cell.angle_alpha   90.00
_cell.angle_beta   90.00
_cell.angle_gamma   90.00
#
_symmetry.space_group_name_H-M   'P 1'
#
loop_
_entity.id
_entity.type
_entity.pdbx_description
1 polymer ?
#
loop_
_entity_poly.entity_id
_entity_poly.type
_entity_poly.pdbx_seq_one_letter_code
_entity_poly.pdbx_strand_id
1 'polypeptide(L)'
;MPVKGVRFCGARCRTKGGAPCVNPAMKNGRCRMHGGALCKKETHGRATLRAIAERKRERGFLKEMEALQRQIKEAQREKSKQETA
;
A
#
# COMPACT_ATOMS: atom_id res chain seq x y z
N MET A 1 -22.38 -6.76 -28.84
CA MET A 1 -22.72 -7.79 -27.84
C MET A 1 -21.61 -7.85 -26.80
N PRO A 2 -21.90 -7.84 -25.49
CA PRO A 2 -20.86 -8.00 -24.48
C PRO A 2 -20.26 -9.41 -24.60
N VAL A 3 -18.93 -9.49 -24.72
CA VAL A 3 -18.22 -10.77 -24.78
C VAL A 3 -18.41 -11.47 -23.43
N LYS A 4 -19.08 -12.63 -23.41
CA LYS A 4 -19.31 -13.40 -22.17
C LYS A 4 -17.98 -13.64 -21.46
N GLY A 5 -17.93 -13.34 -20.16
CA GLY A 5 -16.73 -13.54 -19.32
C GLY A 5 -15.75 -12.36 -19.26
N VAL A 6 -15.93 -11.32 -20.09
CA VAL A 6 -15.06 -10.14 -20.06
C VAL A 6 -15.64 -9.07 -19.14
N ARG A 7 -14.89 -8.71 -18.09
CA ARG A 7 -15.23 -7.59 -17.20
C ARG A 7 -14.95 -6.25 -17.91
N PHE A 8 -15.85 -5.29 -17.79
CA PHE A 8 -15.67 -3.94 -18.35
C PHE A 8 -14.97 -3.00 -17.36
N CYS A 9 -14.33 -1.95 -17.89
CA CYS A 9 -13.68 -0.94 -17.08
C CYS A 9 -14.70 -0.12 -16.28
N GLY A 10 -14.57 -0.12 -14.95
CA GLY A 10 -15.48 0.63 -14.06
C GLY A 10 -15.31 2.15 -14.03
N ALA A 11 -14.53 2.73 -14.95
CA ALA A 11 -14.29 4.18 -14.98
C ALA A 11 -15.28 4.90 -15.91
N ARG A 12 -15.49 6.20 -15.67
CA ARG A 12 -16.26 7.08 -16.55
C ARG A 12 -15.34 7.79 -17.55
N CYS A 13 -15.74 7.81 -18.81
CA CYS A 13 -14.98 8.45 -19.88
C CYS A 13 -15.10 9.99 -19.81
N ARG A 14 -13.98 10.69 -19.63
CA ARG A 14 -13.93 12.16 -19.67
C ARG A 14 -14.43 12.74 -21.01
N THR A 15 -14.06 12.10 -22.12
CA THR A 15 -14.40 12.55 -23.48
C THR A 15 -15.83 12.23 -23.91
N LYS A 16 -16.55 11.38 -23.16
CA LYS A 16 -17.93 10.96 -23.48
C LYS A 16 -18.93 11.49 -22.46
N GLY A 17 -18.71 12.71 -21.93
CA GLY A 17 -19.61 13.34 -20.97
C GLY A 17 -19.85 12.54 -19.68
N GLY A 18 -18.90 11.68 -19.27
CA GLY A 18 -19.04 10.84 -18.09
C GLY A 18 -19.73 9.50 -18.33
N ALA A 19 -20.00 9.10 -19.58
CA ALA A 19 -20.51 7.76 -19.88
C ALA A 19 -19.57 6.65 -19.36
N PRO A 20 -20.12 5.48 -18.96
CA PRO A 20 -19.31 4.36 -18.46
C PRO A 20 -18.39 3.81 -19.56
N CYS A 21 -17.19 3.37 -19.16
CA CYS A 21 -16.22 2.83 -20.10
C CYS A 21 -16.61 1.42 -20.57
N VAL A 22 -16.75 1.26 -21.89
CA VAL A 22 -17.08 -0.02 -22.53
C VAL A 22 -15.86 -0.85 -22.92
N ASN A 23 -14.65 -0.39 -22.60
CA ASN A 23 -13.44 -1.15 -22.89
C ASN A 23 -13.26 -2.31 -21.89
N PRO A 24 -12.65 -3.43 -22.31
CA PRO A 24 -12.34 -4.54 -21.41
C PRO A 24 -11.40 -4.08 -20.28
N ALA A 25 -11.69 -4.55 -19.07
CA ALA A 25 -10.87 -4.34 -17.90
C ALA A 25 -9.65 -5.26 -17.90
N MET A 26 -8.52 -4.74 -17.45
CA MET A 26 -7.33 -5.51 -17.13
C MET A 26 -7.48 -6.15 -15.73
N LYS A 27 -6.45 -6.86 -15.24
CA LYS A 27 -6.45 -7.51 -13.91
C LYS A 27 -6.80 -6.55 -12.76
N ASN A 28 -6.56 -5.25 -12.90
CA ASN A 28 -6.87 -4.21 -11.91
C ASN A 28 -8.27 -3.59 -12.05
N GLY A 29 -9.14 -4.12 -12.92
CA GLY A 29 -10.51 -3.61 -13.08
C GLY A 29 -10.63 -2.34 -13.95
N ARG A 30 -9.53 -1.85 -14.53
CA ARG A 30 -9.53 -0.68 -15.42
C ARG A 30 -8.97 -1.02 -16.81
N CYS A 31 -9.44 -0.33 -17.85
CA CYS A 31 -8.89 -0.47 -19.20
C CYS A 31 -7.58 0.30 -19.32
N ARG A 32 -6.77 -0.02 -20.35
CA ARG A 32 -5.49 0.63 -20.64
C ARG A 32 -5.54 2.16 -20.54
N MET A 33 -6.61 2.78 -21.05
CA MET A 33 -6.81 4.24 -21.07
C MET A 33 -7.17 4.87 -19.72
N HIS A 34 -7.84 4.13 -18.82
CA HIS A 34 -8.27 4.64 -17.51
C HIS A 34 -7.36 4.21 -16.36
N GLY A 35 -6.10 3.91 -16.67
CA GLY A 35 -5.12 3.49 -15.68
C GLY A 35 -4.98 2.00 -15.49
N GLY A 36 -5.60 1.20 -16.36
CA GLY A 36 -5.36 -0.25 -16.44
C GLY A 36 -3.87 -0.56 -16.66
N ALA A 37 -3.21 0.26 -17.47
CA ALA A 37 -1.79 0.15 -17.77
C ALA A 37 -0.89 1.06 -16.92
N LEU A 38 -1.44 1.76 -15.91
CA LEU A 38 -0.64 2.48 -14.91
C LEU A 38 -0.01 1.47 -13.94
N CYS A 39 0.79 0.53 -14.46
CA CYS A 39 1.95 0.10 -13.73
C CYS A 39 2.84 1.32 -13.70
N LYS A 40 3.01 1.98 -12.54
CA LYS A 40 4.06 3.00 -12.40
C LYS A 40 5.34 2.31 -12.83
N LYS A 41 5.83 2.64 -14.04
CA LYS A 41 7.14 2.18 -14.49
C LYS A 41 8.11 2.63 -13.42
N GLU A 42 8.95 1.73 -12.93
CA GLU A 42 9.96 2.07 -11.93
C GLU A 42 10.87 3.13 -12.56
N THR A 43 10.60 4.40 -12.28
CA THR A 43 11.40 5.52 -12.80
C THR A 43 12.68 5.69 -11.99
N HIS A 44 12.70 5.15 -10.77
CA HIS A 44 13.80 5.17 -9.83
C HIS A 44 13.74 3.94 -8.91
N GLY A 45 14.87 3.57 -8.30
CA GLY A 45 14.98 2.38 -7.44
C GLY A 45 14.09 2.42 -6.17
N ARG A 46 13.60 3.60 -5.77
CA ARG A 46 12.81 3.81 -4.54
C ARG A 46 11.46 3.07 -4.54
N ALA A 47 10.84 2.89 -5.70
CA ALA A 47 9.50 2.30 -5.81
C ALA A 47 9.50 0.84 -6.27
N THR A 48 10.69 0.20 -6.31
CA THR A 48 10.80 -1.21 -6.67
C THR A 48 10.11 -2.10 -5.65
N LEU A 49 9.64 -3.28 -6.07
CA LEU A 49 9.06 -4.27 -5.16
C LEU A 49 10.04 -4.62 -4.01
N ARG A 50 11.34 -4.72 -4.33
CA ARG A 50 12.42 -4.94 -3.37
C ARG A 50 12.52 -3.79 -2.36
N ALA A 51 12.61 -2.54 -2.81
CA ALA A 51 12.73 -1.38 -1.93
C ALA A 51 11.48 -1.19 -1.04
N ILE A 52 10.29 -1.55 -1.55
CA ILE A 52 9.07 -1.56 -0.74
C ILE A 52 9.14 -2.63 0.36
N ALA A 53 9.63 -3.82 0.05
CA ALA A 53 9.79 -4.91 1.02
C ALA A 53 10.84 -4.59 2.08
N GLU A 54 11.98 -4.01 1.69
CA GLU A 54 13.03 -3.54 2.60
C GLU A 54 12.50 -2.50 3.59
N ARG A 55 11.82 -1.44 3.11
CA ARG A 55 11.20 -0.43 4.00
C ARG A 55 10.18 -1.01 4.97
N LYS A 56 9.41 -2.01 4.54
CA LYS A 56 8.44 -2.68 5.43
C LYS A 56 9.16 -3.40 6.57
N ARG A 57 10.28 -4.07 6.28
CA ARG A 57 11.11 -4.76 7.29
C ARG A 57 11.74 -3.76 8.25
N GLU A 58 12.39 -2.72 7.73
CA GLU A 58 13.00 -1.65 8.53
C GLU A 58 11.98 -1.01 9.47
N ARG A 59 10.77 -0.71 8.97
CA ARG A 59 9.70 -0.15 9.80
C ARG A 59 9.20 -1.12 10.88
N GLY A 60 9.28 -2.43 10.63
CA GLY A 60 8.99 -3.45 11.64
C GLY A 60 9.99 -3.36 12.79
N PHE A 61 11.29 -3.40 12.47
CA PHE A 61 12.36 -3.29 13.47
C PHE A 61 12.28 -2.01 14.30
N LEU A 62 12.00 -0.86 13.67
CA LEU A 62 11.86 0.41 14.40
C LEU A 62 10.72 0.35 15.44
N LYS A 63 9.59 -0.27 15.11
CA LYS A 63 8.48 -0.45 16.07
C LYS A 63 8.85 -1.37 17.21
N GLU A 64 9.56 -2.46 16.92
CA GLU A 64 10.04 -3.39 17.95
C GLU A 64 11.00 -2.70 18.91
N MET A 65 11.95 -1.90 18.38
CA MET A 65 12.86 -1.10 19.19
C MET A 65 12.12 -0.10 20.08
N GLU A 66 11.13 0.61 19.54
CA GLU A 66 10.29 1.55 20.33
C GLU A 66 9.53 0.83 21.44
N ALA A 67 8.98 -0.36 21.16
CA ALA A 67 8.27 -1.17 22.15
C ALA A 67 9.22 -1.64 23.28
N LEU A 68 10.41 -2.12 22.93
CA LEU A 68 11.43 -2.51 23.91
C LEU A 68 11.87 -1.34 24.77
N GLN A 69 12.11 -0.17 24.17
CA GLN A 69 12.46 1.04 24.92
C GLN A 69 11.37 1.43 25.93
N ARG A 70 10.09 1.26 25.55
CA ARG A 70 8.97 1.52 26.45
C ARG A 70 8.96 0.55 27.63
N GLN A 71 9.13 -0.75 27.37
CA GLN A 71 9.19 -1.77 28.43
C GLN A 71 10.36 -1.53 29.40
N ILE A 72 11.53 -1.15 28.89
CA ILE A 72 12.69 -0.82 29.73
C ILE A 72 12.36 0.37 30.64
N LYS A 73 11.74 1.42 30.12
CA LYS A 73 11.34 2.60 30.92
C LYS A 73 10.31 2.23 31.99
N GLU A 74 9.35 1.37 31.67
CA GLU A 74 8.34 0.89 32.62
C GLU A 74 8.98 0.06 33.73
N ALA A 75 9.86 -0.89 33.39
CA ALA A 75 10.60 -1.69 34.37
C ALA A 75 11.52 -0.83 35.26
N GLN A 76 12.17 0.21 34.72
CA GLN A 76 12.97 1.16 35.50
C GLN A 76 12.12 1.91 36.54
N ARG A 77 10.91 2.33 36.17
CA ARG A 77 9.97 3.00 37.09
C ARG A 77 9.48 2.07 38.20
N GLU A 78 9.32 0.79 37.91
CA GLU A 78 8.92 -0.21 38.91
C GLU A 78 10.05 -0.48 39.90
N LYS A 79 11.29 -0.64 39.42
CA LYS A 79 12.48 -0.78 40.28
C LYS A 79 12.67 0.42 41.20
N SER A 80 12.57 1.64 40.66
CA SER A 80 12.71 2.84 41.49
C SER A 80 11.64 2.98 42.57
N LYS A 81 10.44 2.43 42.37
CA LYS A 81 9.39 2.41 43.40
C LYS A 81 9.68 1.42 44.52
N GLN A 82 10.25 0.26 44.19
CA GLN A 82 10.61 -0.79 45.14
C GLN A 82 11.78 -0.37 46.05
N GLU A 83 12.68 0.46 45.55
CA GLU A 83 13.83 0.97 46.32
C GLU A 83 13.47 2.12 47.28
N THR A 84 12.32 2.77 47.07
CA THR A 84 11.85 3.90 47.90
C THR A 84 10.78 3.52 48.93
N ALA A 85 10.36 2.26 48.97
CA ALA A 85 9.39 1.70 49.91
C ALA A 85 10.08 0.89 51.01
#